data_AF-A0A9J5YAH9-F1
#
_entry.id   AF-A0A9J5YAH9-F1
#
_cell.length_a   1.000
_cell.length_b   1.000
_cell.length_c   1.000
_cell.angle_alpha   90.00
_cell.angle_beta   90.00
_cell.angle_gamma   90.00
#
_symmetry.space_group_name_H-M   'P 1'
#
loop_
_entity.id
_entity.type
_entity.pdbx_description
1 polymer ?
#
loop_
_entity_poly.entity_id
_entity_poly.type
_entity_poly.pdbx_seq_one_letter_code
_entity_poly.pdbx_strand_id
1 'polypeptide(L)'
;MAAKNSDEPEGVYELTFGFIDEGIEFQSCENSLESNISYSSGEILMDEEEEEDGNVNDSEENKAFWASQEELLKTTLCRTTSFESKVRKSTKEALKELKFTSFNCSCRKMVSDGCRKCMQREISDRLTNEGYNCFICKSKWKSTPEVLSGEYTYMEVVQNASSKKGEMKVIIELNFRGEFEMARANEGYNRLVEQLPEVYIGKIERLRNLIKILCCASKKCMKEKKMHLAPWRKHKYMQAKYLGSPEIKSGTIFPVNNFRRLPRPSGSMLTFDLLDSLTLAIKVI
;
A
#
# COMPACT_ATOMS: atom_id res chain seq x y z
N MET A 1 12.18 57.20 -34.04
CA MET A 1 12.80 55.98 -33.48
C MET A 1 12.16 55.71 -32.12
N ALA A 2 11.17 54.82 -32.08
CA ALA A 2 10.45 54.49 -30.86
C ALA A 2 11.15 53.33 -30.14
N ALA A 3 11.46 53.53 -28.87
CA ALA A 3 11.96 52.50 -27.97
C ALA A 3 10.84 51.51 -27.62
N LYS A 4 11.18 50.22 -27.61
CA LYS A 4 10.39 49.18 -26.94
C LYS A 4 11.36 48.32 -26.14
N ASN A 5 11.36 48.51 -24.82
CA ASN A 5 11.87 47.54 -23.86
C ASN A 5 10.81 46.45 -23.71
N SER A 6 11.20 45.19 -23.86
CA SER A 6 10.41 44.02 -23.50
C SER A 6 11.05 43.39 -22.27
N ASP A 7 10.46 43.63 -21.11
CA ASP A 7 10.65 42.81 -19.91
C ASP A 7 9.78 41.56 -20.06
N GLU A 8 10.39 40.37 -20.05
CA GLU A 8 9.71 39.12 -19.75
C GLU A 8 10.11 38.66 -18.34
N PRO A 9 9.15 38.30 -17.47
CA PRO A 9 9.44 37.49 -16.31
C PRO A 9 9.08 36.00 -16.55
N GLU A 10 10.10 35.19 -16.33
CA GLU A 10 10.14 33.80 -15.86
C GLU A 10 8.79 33.08 -15.62
N GLY A 11 8.49 32.12 -16.49
CA GLY A 11 7.42 31.14 -16.29
C GLY A 11 7.84 30.03 -15.32
N VAL A 12 7.42 30.16 -14.07
CA VAL A 12 7.45 29.06 -13.09
C VAL A 12 6.23 28.17 -13.35
N TYR A 13 6.46 26.95 -13.83
CA TYR A 13 5.39 25.96 -14.02
C TYR A 13 5.00 25.36 -12.66
N GLU A 14 3.90 25.87 -12.10
CA GLU A 14 3.26 25.32 -10.92
C GLU A 14 2.47 24.07 -11.30
N LEU A 15 3.04 22.89 -11.04
CA LEU A 15 2.39 21.59 -11.24
C LEU A 15 1.27 21.44 -10.20
N THR A 16 0.06 21.82 -10.61
CA THR A 16 -1.16 21.73 -9.83
C THR A 16 -1.65 20.28 -9.75
N PHE A 17 -1.82 19.82 -8.52
CA PHE A 17 -2.28 18.50 -8.12
C PHE A 17 -3.72 18.25 -8.59
N GLY A 18 -3.90 17.44 -9.63
CA GLY A 18 -5.21 17.01 -10.10
C GLY A 18 -5.85 15.99 -9.16
N PHE A 19 -6.60 16.47 -8.16
CA PHE A 19 -7.56 15.64 -7.45
C PHE A 19 -8.80 15.49 -8.33
N ILE A 20 -9.13 14.27 -8.75
CA ILE A 20 -10.40 13.96 -9.40
C ILE A 20 -11.49 14.04 -8.33
N ASP A 21 -12.04 15.24 -8.10
CA ASP A 21 -13.25 15.41 -7.29
C ASP A 21 -13.90 16.76 -7.59
N GLU A 22 -14.63 16.86 -8.69
CA GLU A 22 -15.67 17.88 -8.82
C GLU A 22 -16.82 17.35 -9.68
N GLY A 23 -17.98 17.17 -9.05
CA GLY A 23 -19.26 17.25 -9.76
C GLY A 23 -20.09 15.98 -9.98
N ILE A 24 -20.03 14.95 -9.13
CA ILE A 24 -21.10 13.94 -9.13
C ILE A 24 -21.64 13.72 -7.71
N GLU A 25 -22.75 14.37 -7.39
CA GLU A 25 -23.65 13.95 -6.31
C GLU A 25 -24.15 12.54 -6.64
N PHE A 26 -23.61 11.51 -5.97
CA PHE A 26 -24.16 10.16 -6.04
C PHE A 26 -24.89 9.82 -4.75
N GLN A 27 -26.19 9.64 -4.92
CA GLN A 27 -27.14 9.17 -3.93
C GLN A 27 -26.65 7.85 -3.31
N SER A 28 -26.82 7.73 -1.99
CA SER A 28 -26.37 6.58 -1.20
C SER A 28 -26.78 5.25 -1.85
N CYS A 29 -25.80 4.48 -2.32
CA CYS A 29 -26.01 3.08 -2.68
C CYS A 29 -26.01 2.22 -1.40
N GLU A 30 -27.00 2.45 -0.54
CA GLU A 30 -27.47 1.43 0.38
C GLU A 30 -28.50 0.58 -0.37
N ASN A 31 -28.06 -0.58 -0.86
CA ASN A 31 -28.85 -1.81 -0.84
C ASN A 31 -27.99 -3.01 -1.22
N SER A 32 -27.89 -3.94 -0.28
CA SER A 32 -27.76 -5.39 -0.42
C SER A 32 -27.35 -5.93 -1.81
N LEU A 33 -26.09 -5.81 -2.15
CA LEU A 33 -25.42 -6.75 -3.04
C LEU A 33 -24.13 -7.22 -2.35
N GLU A 34 -24.30 -8.11 -1.38
CA GLU A 34 -23.32 -9.18 -1.16
C GLU A 34 -23.36 -10.12 -2.38
N SER A 35 -23.01 -9.60 -3.55
CA SER A 35 -22.49 -10.47 -4.58
C SER A 35 -21.05 -10.74 -4.17
N ASN A 36 -20.86 -11.89 -3.52
CA ASN A 36 -19.59 -12.58 -3.56
C ASN A 36 -19.16 -12.56 -5.02
N ILE A 37 -18.23 -11.68 -5.37
CA ILE A 37 -17.42 -11.85 -6.56
C ILE A 37 -16.52 -13.03 -6.22
N SER A 38 -17.12 -14.22 -6.32
CA SER A 38 -16.44 -15.49 -6.43
C SER A 38 -15.68 -15.46 -7.76
N TYR A 39 -14.58 -14.73 -7.77
CA TYR A 39 -13.47 -15.17 -8.59
C TYR A 39 -13.09 -16.52 -8.01
N SER A 40 -13.37 -17.56 -8.79
CA SER A 40 -12.81 -18.89 -8.59
C SER A 40 -11.40 -18.74 -8.04
N SER A 41 -11.15 -19.37 -6.90
CA SER A 41 -9.83 -19.52 -6.29
C SER A 41 -8.93 -20.40 -7.18
N GLY A 42 -8.87 -20.11 -8.48
CA GLY A 42 -7.72 -20.42 -9.29
C GLY A 42 -6.68 -19.39 -8.90
N GLU A 43 -5.68 -19.82 -8.15
CA GLU A 43 -4.39 -19.17 -8.19
C GLU A 43 -4.03 -19.02 -9.67
N ILE A 44 -4.18 -17.79 -10.20
CA ILE A 44 -3.39 -17.44 -11.38
C ILE A 44 -1.98 -17.37 -10.82
N LEU A 45 -1.31 -18.52 -10.81
CA LEU A 45 0.14 -18.58 -10.82
C LEU A 45 0.50 -17.64 -11.97
N MET A 46 1.04 -16.48 -11.62
CA MET A 46 1.75 -15.67 -12.60
C MET A 46 2.99 -16.49 -12.91
N ASP A 47 2.86 -17.48 -13.78
CA ASP A 47 3.99 -18.29 -14.23
C ASP A 47 5.07 -17.32 -14.72
N GLU A 48 6.22 -17.46 -14.06
CA GLU A 48 7.47 -16.85 -14.46
C GLU A 48 8.11 -17.86 -15.43
N GLU A 49 8.38 -17.39 -16.65
CA GLU A 49 8.92 -18.14 -17.81
C GLU A 49 7.82 -18.97 -18.50
N GLU A 50 7.44 -18.74 -19.77
CA GLU A 50 8.25 -18.90 -20.99
C GLU A 50 7.98 -17.80 -22.04
N GLU A 51 8.97 -17.55 -22.90
CA GLU A 51 8.83 -16.76 -24.12
C GLU A 51 8.11 -17.57 -25.20
N GLU A 52 6.80 -17.37 -25.34
CA GLU A 52 6.09 -17.76 -26.55
C GLU A 52 5.86 -16.54 -27.46
N ASP A 53 6.59 -16.57 -28.58
CA ASP A 53 6.39 -15.78 -29.79
C ASP A 53 5.18 -16.34 -30.55
N GLY A 54 4.11 -15.55 -30.63
CA GLY A 54 2.85 -15.97 -31.21
C GLY A 54 1.97 -14.77 -31.54
N ASN A 55 2.36 -14.01 -32.57
CA ASN A 55 1.63 -12.87 -33.10
C ASN A 55 0.67 -13.28 -34.23
N VAL A 56 -0.62 -13.53 -33.96
CA VAL A 56 -1.73 -13.41 -34.93
C VAL A 56 -3.07 -13.19 -34.19
N ASN A 57 -3.34 -11.93 -33.78
CA ASN A 57 -4.62 -11.29 -33.34
C ASN A 57 -4.42 -10.16 -32.30
N ASP A 58 -3.16 -9.78 -32.06
CA ASP A 58 -2.71 -8.91 -30.98
C ASP A 58 -3.50 -7.60 -30.82
N SER A 59 -3.90 -6.90 -31.90
CA SER A 59 -4.51 -5.58 -31.75
C SER A 59 -5.89 -5.57 -31.07
N GLU A 60 -6.81 -6.48 -31.41
CA GLU A 60 -8.16 -6.45 -30.82
C GLU A 60 -8.17 -6.98 -29.40
N GLU A 61 -7.45 -8.08 -29.16
CA GLU A 61 -7.25 -8.64 -27.82
C GLU A 61 -6.50 -7.66 -26.90
N ASN A 62 -5.55 -6.90 -27.44
CA ASN A 62 -4.85 -5.86 -26.69
C ASN A 62 -5.79 -4.71 -26.30
N LYS A 63 -6.60 -4.20 -27.23
CA LYS A 63 -7.62 -3.20 -26.92
C LYS A 63 -8.62 -3.70 -25.87
N ALA A 64 -9.10 -4.94 -26.02
CA ALA A 64 -10.02 -5.56 -25.08
C ALA A 64 -9.40 -5.70 -23.68
N PHE A 65 -8.12 -6.08 -23.60
CA PHE A 65 -7.38 -6.15 -22.34
C PHE A 65 -7.36 -4.79 -21.63
N TRP A 66 -6.94 -3.71 -22.32
CA TRP A 66 -6.83 -2.39 -21.68
C TRP A 66 -8.18 -1.85 -21.23
N ALA A 67 -9.22 -2.04 -22.05
CA ALA A 67 -10.59 -1.69 -21.66
C ALA A 67 -11.06 -2.46 -20.41
N SER A 68 -10.80 -3.76 -20.35
CA SER A 68 -11.11 -4.59 -19.18
C SER A 68 -10.35 -4.16 -17.93
N GLN A 69 -9.05 -3.85 -18.04
CA GLN A 69 -8.28 -3.34 -16.91
C GLN A 69 -8.79 -1.99 -16.42
N GLU A 70 -9.18 -1.10 -17.33
CA GLU A 70 -9.73 0.21 -17.00
C GLU A 70 -11.08 0.09 -16.26
N GLU A 71 -11.98 -0.79 -16.75
CA GLU A 71 -13.25 -1.07 -16.08
C GLU A 71 -13.04 -1.69 -14.70
N LEU A 72 -12.15 -2.68 -14.58
CA LEU A 72 -11.80 -3.30 -13.30
C LEU A 72 -11.22 -2.27 -12.33
N LEU A 73 -10.36 -1.36 -12.82
CA LEU A 73 -9.77 -0.31 -12.00
C LEU A 73 -10.85 0.63 -11.47
N LYS A 74 -11.70 1.17 -12.35
CA LYS A 74 -12.79 2.10 -11.99
C LYS A 74 -13.75 1.46 -11.00
N THR A 75 -14.25 0.26 -11.31
CA THR A 75 -15.18 -0.45 -10.42
C THR A 75 -14.55 -0.76 -9.06
N THR A 76 -13.25 -1.02 -9.00
CA THR A 76 -12.54 -1.23 -7.73
C THR A 76 -12.43 0.09 -6.95
N LEU A 77 -12.05 1.20 -7.59
CA LEU A 77 -11.90 2.51 -6.97
C LEU A 77 -13.23 3.12 -6.48
N CYS A 78 -14.33 2.95 -7.22
CA CYS A 78 -15.64 3.51 -6.86
C CYS A 78 -16.24 2.91 -5.58
N ARG A 79 -15.86 1.68 -5.21
CA ARG A 79 -16.36 1.04 -3.98
C ARG A 79 -15.75 1.76 -2.77
N THR A 80 -16.56 2.32 -1.88
CA THR A 80 -16.10 2.92 -0.62
C THR A 80 -17.12 2.67 0.51
N THR A 81 -16.67 2.47 1.75
CA THR A 81 -17.52 2.40 2.94
C THR A 81 -17.65 3.76 3.61
N SER A 82 -18.65 3.92 4.48
CA SER A 82 -18.82 5.14 5.28
C SER A 82 -17.62 5.42 6.18
N PHE A 83 -16.98 4.38 6.73
CA PHE A 83 -15.76 4.52 7.52
C PHE A 83 -14.58 5.03 6.66
N GLU A 84 -14.38 4.46 5.47
CA GLU A 84 -13.33 4.92 4.54
C GLU A 84 -13.53 6.38 4.14
N SER A 85 -14.77 6.81 3.89
CA SER A 85 -15.08 8.19 3.55
C SER A 85 -14.78 9.16 4.71
N LYS A 86 -15.06 8.77 5.96
CA LYS A 86 -14.71 9.56 7.15
C LYS A 86 -13.20 9.70 7.31
N VAL A 87 -12.46 8.58 7.25
CA VAL A 87 -10.98 8.60 7.29
C VAL A 87 -10.41 9.45 6.15
N ARG A 88 -10.99 9.35 4.95
CA ARG A 88 -10.57 10.15 3.79
C ARG A 88 -10.77 11.63 4.00
N LYS A 89 -11.90 12.06 4.56
CA LYS A 89 -12.16 13.46 4.88
C LYS A 89 -11.13 14.00 5.87
N SER A 90 -10.96 13.34 7.01
CA SER A 90 -9.99 13.75 8.05
C SER A 90 -8.55 13.78 7.52
N THR A 91 -8.15 12.76 6.76
CA THR A 91 -6.80 12.73 6.16
C THR A 91 -6.59 13.87 5.15
N LYS A 92 -7.62 14.19 4.34
CA LYS A 92 -7.56 15.30 3.36
C LYS A 92 -7.43 16.65 4.07
N GLU A 93 -8.15 16.84 5.18
CA GLU A 93 -8.07 18.05 6.00
C GLU A 93 -6.69 18.21 6.64
N ALA A 94 -6.17 17.14 7.27
CA ALA A 94 -4.81 17.10 7.81
C ALA A 94 -3.75 17.44 6.75
N LEU A 95 -3.84 16.85 5.56
CA LEU A 95 -2.90 17.11 4.46
C LEU A 95 -2.97 18.56 3.96
N LYS A 96 -4.17 19.16 3.89
CA LYS A 96 -4.32 20.56 3.49
C LYS A 96 -3.62 21.46 4.47
N GLU A 97 -3.90 21.31 5.76
CA GLU A 97 -3.27 22.12 6.81
C GLU A 97 -1.75 21.97 6.82
N LEU A 98 -1.22 20.78 6.56
CA LEU A 98 0.22 20.54 6.48
C LEU A 98 0.91 21.21 5.30
N LYS A 99 0.19 21.44 4.20
CA LYS A 99 0.72 22.23 3.08
C LYS A 99 0.83 23.71 3.43
N PHE A 100 -0.09 24.23 4.25
CA PHE A 100 -0.08 25.63 4.68
C PHE A 100 0.87 25.89 5.85
N THR A 101 0.99 24.94 6.77
CA THR A 101 1.90 25.02 7.91
C THR A 101 3.15 24.22 7.58
N SER A 102 4.19 24.90 7.06
CA SER A 102 5.51 24.30 6.93
C SER A 102 5.95 23.77 8.30
N PHE A 103 5.96 22.45 8.47
CA PHE A 103 6.42 21.85 9.72
C PHE A 103 7.94 21.75 9.70
N ASN A 104 8.59 22.23 10.77
CA ASN A 104 10.04 22.17 10.90
C ASN A 104 10.49 20.72 11.15
N CYS A 105 10.84 20.00 10.09
CA CYS A 105 11.50 18.69 10.19
C CYS A 105 12.99 18.87 10.47
N SER A 106 13.53 18.20 11.49
CA SER A 106 14.98 18.07 11.68
C SER A 106 15.64 17.02 10.75
N CYS A 107 14.93 16.62 9.69
CA CYS A 107 15.23 15.45 8.88
C CYS A 107 16.12 15.86 7.69
N ARG A 108 17.35 15.33 7.63
CA ARG A 108 18.38 15.74 6.65
C ARG A 108 18.09 15.45 5.17
N LYS A 109 16.98 14.78 4.84
CA LYS A 109 16.57 14.52 3.46
C LYS A 109 15.32 15.34 3.14
N MET A 110 15.52 16.48 2.50
CA MET A 110 14.44 17.25 1.88
C MET A 110 14.34 16.79 0.41
N VAL A 111 13.18 16.24 0.06
CA VAL A 111 12.67 16.24 -1.32
C VAL A 111 11.64 17.38 -1.37
N SER A 112 11.30 17.88 -2.56
CA SER A 112 10.36 18.99 -2.78
C SER A 112 9.03 18.86 -2.00
N ASP A 113 8.61 17.65 -1.68
CA ASP A 113 7.30 17.35 -1.06
C ASP A 113 7.36 17.11 0.46
N GLY A 114 8.47 17.51 1.10
CA GLY A 114 8.66 17.37 2.54
C GLY A 114 9.04 15.95 2.98
N CYS A 115 9.17 15.75 4.30
CA CYS A 115 9.62 14.48 4.85
C CYS A 115 8.45 13.51 5.06
N ARG A 116 8.38 12.45 4.25
CA ARG A 116 7.37 11.37 4.35
C ARG A 116 7.18 10.84 5.78
N LYS A 117 8.26 10.62 6.53
CA LYS A 117 8.18 10.08 7.90
C LYS A 117 7.54 11.04 8.89
N CYS A 118 7.71 12.35 8.70
CA CYS A 118 7.08 13.34 9.56
C CYS A 118 5.65 13.61 9.16
N MET A 119 5.38 13.64 7.84
CA MET A 119 4.02 13.73 7.34
C MET A 119 3.16 12.56 7.85
N GLN A 120 3.67 11.32 7.80
CA GLN A 120 2.96 10.17 8.37
C GLN A 120 2.72 10.29 9.88
N ARG A 121 3.69 10.80 10.65
CA ARG A 121 3.53 11.03 12.09
C ARG A 121 2.46 12.06 12.39
N GLU A 122 2.53 13.20 11.74
CA GLU A 122 1.60 14.30 11.96
C GLU A 122 0.17 13.93 11.56
N ILE A 123 -0.02 13.23 10.43
CA ILE A 123 -1.34 12.71 10.04
C ILE A 123 -1.82 11.66 11.07
N SER A 124 -0.94 10.77 11.52
CA SER A 124 -1.29 9.76 12.52
C SER A 124 -1.76 10.42 13.82
N ASP A 125 -1.02 11.41 14.32
CA ASP A 125 -1.31 12.12 15.56
C ASP A 125 -2.65 12.87 15.46
N ARG A 126 -2.92 13.55 14.34
CA ARG A 126 -4.20 14.24 14.08
C ARG A 126 -5.37 13.27 14.03
N LEU A 127 -5.25 12.18 13.28
CA LEU A 127 -6.29 11.15 13.22
C LEU A 127 -6.53 10.54 14.61
N THR A 128 -5.48 10.31 15.40
CA THR A 128 -5.62 9.82 16.77
C THR A 128 -6.31 10.84 17.68
N ASN A 129 -5.99 12.13 17.55
CA ASN A 129 -6.66 13.21 18.30
C ASN A 129 -8.15 13.35 17.93
N GLU A 130 -8.53 13.02 16.70
CA GLU A 130 -9.93 12.91 16.26
C GLU A 130 -10.63 11.62 16.74
N GLY A 131 -9.91 10.72 17.43
CA GLY A 131 -10.45 9.48 17.99
C GLY A 131 -10.33 8.25 17.09
N TYR A 132 -9.58 8.31 15.97
CA TYR A 132 -9.29 7.13 15.16
C TYR A 132 -8.15 6.30 15.75
N ASN A 133 -8.28 4.98 15.64
CA ASN A 133 -7.19 4.06 15.99
C ASN A 133 -6.19 3.97 14.81
N CYS A 134 -5.35 4.97 14.66
CA CYS A 134 -4.38 5.10 13.57
C CYS A 134 -2.97 4.66 13.99
N PHE A 135 -2.29 3.93 13.11
CA PHE A 135 -0.95 3.40 13.32
C PHE A 135 -0.07 3.64 12.10
N ILE A 136 1.21 3.90 12.34
CA ILE A 136 2.25 3.79 11.32
C ILE A 136 2.79 2.36 11.35
N CYS A 137 2.50 1.61 10.30
CA CYS A 137 2.91 0.23 10.15
C CYS A 137 4.23 0.15 9.38
N LYS A 138 5.15 -0.71 9.83
CA LYS A 138 6.37 -1.05 9.11
C LYS A 138 6.32 -2.51 8.67
N SER A 139 6.16 -2.74 7.37
CA SER A 139 6.34 -4.07 6.77
C SER A 139 7.83 -4.31 6.51
N LYS A 140 8.30 -5.51 6.82
CA LYS A 140 9.62 -6.01 6.43
C LYS A 140 9.50 -7.42 5.92
N TRP A 141 10.20 -7.74 4.83
CA TRP A 141 10.24 -9.09 4.28
C TRP A 141 11.67 -9.46 3.90
N LYS A 142 12.00 -10.73 4.12
CA LYS A 142 13.28 -11.31 3.73
C LYS A 142 13.27 -11.63 2.24
N SER A 143 14.46 -11.76 1.66
CA SER A 143 14.58 -12.18 0.27
C SER A 143 14.12 -13.63 0.15
N THR A 144 13.35 -13.91 -0.89
CA THR A 144 13.05 -15.24 -1.41
C THR A 144 13.62 -15.33 -2.83
N PRO A 145 13.61 -16.50 -3.49
CA PRO A 145 14.02 -16.59 -4.90
C PRO A 145 13.24 -15.65 -5.82
N GLU A 146 11.98 -15.34 -5.48
CA GLU A 146 11.06 -14.57 -6.32
C GLU A 146 10.96 -13.09 -5.93
N VAL A 147 11.33 -12.74 -4.69
CA VAL A 147 11.13 -11.41 -4.10
C VAL A 147 12.39 -10.96 -3.39
N LEU A 148 12.92 -9.80 -3.79
CA LEU A 148 14.03 -9.17 -3.07
C LEU A 148 13.59 -8.70 -1.68
N SER A 149 14.49 -8.78 -0.70
CA SER A 149 14.24 -8.23 0.63
C SER A 149 13.91 -6.73 0.58
N GLY A 150 13.02 -6.29 1.46
CA GLY A 150 12.66 -4.88 1.53
C GLY A 150 11.97 -4.52 2.84
N GLU A 151 11.80 -3.21 3.01
CA GLU A 151 10.98 -2.64 4.07
C GLU A 151 10.12 -1.51 3.52
N TYR A 152 8.95 -1.32 4.13
CA TYR A 152 8.01 -0.30 3.71
C TYR A 152 7.21 0.24 4.89
N THR A 153 6.90 1.54 4.85
CA THR A 153 6.11 2.20 5.89
C THR A 153 4.84 2.80 5.32
N TYR A 154 3.70 2.35 5.84
CA TYR A 154 2.37 2.80 5.47
C TYR A 154 1.58 3.12 6.74
N MET A 155 0.38 3.68 6.60
CA MET A 155 -0.50 3.95 7.72
C MET A 155 -1.73 3.03 7.68
N GLU A 156 -2.21 2.61 8.84
CA GLU A 156 -3.37 1.76 9.01
C GLU A 156 -4.32 2.40 10.03
N VAL A 157 -5.61 2.42 9.73
CA VAL A 157 -6.66 2.81 10.66
C VAL A 157 -7.55 1.61 10.92
N VAL A 158 -7.71 1.29 12.19
CA VAL A 158 -8.50 0.15 12.66
C VAL A 158 -9.85 0.61 13.17
N GLN A 159 -10.92 -0.01 12.64
CA GLN A 159 -12.25 0.08 13.23
C GLN A 159 -12.56 -1.20 14.00
N ASN A 160 -12.60 -1.08 15.32
CA ASN A 160 -13.08 -2.16 16.19
C ASN A 160 -14.59 -2.32 15.99
N ALA A 161 -15.04 -3.43 15.39
CA ALA A 161 -16.47 -3.70 15.32
C ALA A 161 -17.00 -4.22 16.66
N SER A 162 -18.24 -3.86 17.00
CA SER A 162 -18.94 -4.41 18.15
C SER A 162 -19.24 -5.91 17.94
N SER A 163 -18.41 -6.79 18.49
CA SER A 163 -18.63 -8.22 18.78
C SER A 163 -19.02 -9.21 17.65
N LYS A 164 -19.52 -8.79 16.48
CA LYS A 164 -20.02 -9.70 15.42
C LYS A 164 -19.37 -9.55 14.04
N LYS A 165 -18.70 -8.44 13.73
CA LYS A 165 -18.29 -8.11 12.35
C LYS A 165 -16.77 -8.09 12.08
N GLY A 166 -15.96 -8.58 13.01
CA GLY A 166 -14.49 -8.60 12.87
C GLY A 166 -13.86 -7.20 12.86
N GLU A 167 -12.55 -7.14 12.98
CA GLU A 167 -11.77 -5.91 12.89
C GLU A 167 -11.70 -5.44 11.42
N MET A 168 -12.12 -4.20 11.14
CA MET A 168 -11.98 -3.62 9.79
C MET A 168 -10.73 -2.74 9.72
N LYS A 169 -9.86 -3.03 8.76
CA LYS A 169 -8.60 -2.31 8.54
C LYS A 169 -8.65 -1.49 7.26
N VAL A 170 -8.31 -0.21 7.38
CA VAL A 170 -8.20 0.74 6.27
C VAL A 170 -6.74 1.17 6.15
N ILE A 171 -6.15 1.00 4.98
CA ILE A 171 -4.80 1.42 4.65
C ILE A 171 -4.84 2.86 4.13
N ILE A 172 -3.87 3.66 4.55
CA ILE A 172 -3.58 4.99 4.03
C ILE A 172 -2.19 4.95 3.40
N GLU A 173 -2.13 5.18 2.08
CA GLU A 173 -0.89 5.40 1.34
C GLU A 173 -0.89 6.82 0.77
N LEU A 174 0.15 7.59 1.07
CA LEU A 174 0.20 9.03 0.77
C LEU A 174 0.74 9.33 -0.64
N ASN A 175 1.44 8.38 -1.26
CA ASN A 175 1.94 8.49 -2.63
C ASN A 175 1.61 7.22 -3.42
N PHE A 176 0.33 6.88 -3.51
CA PHE A 176 -0.12 5.64 -4.13
C PHE A 176 0.13 5.63 -5.64
N ARG A 177 -0.16 6.74 -6.34
CA ARG A 177 0.08 6.87 -7.78
C ARG A 177 1.56 6.68 -8.12
N GLY A 178 2.47 7.37 -7.42
CA GLY A 178 3.91 7.29 -7.66
C GLY A 178 4.50 5.89 -7.44
N GLU A 179 3.89 5.05 -6.61
CA GLU A 179 4.31 3.64 -6.46
C GLU A 179 4.11 2.82 -7.75
N PHE A 180 3.24 3.26 -8.67
CA PHE A 180 2.92 2.60 -9.94
C PHE A 180 3.39 3.36 -11.18
N GLU A 181 3.83 4.61 -11.10
CA GLU A 181 4.36 5.34 -12.26
C GLU A 181 5.59 4.68 -12.88
N MET A 182 5.67 4.58 -14.21
CA MET A 182 6.81 3.95 -14.89
C MET A 182 7.36 4.90 -15.97
N ALA A 183 8.65 5.24 -15.88
CA ALA A 183 9.30 6.15 -16.82
C ALA A 183 9.18 5.71 -18.29
N ARG A 184 9.09 4.40 -18.54
CA ARG A 184 8.93 3.83 -19.88
C ARG A 184 7.63 3.04 -20.02
N ALA A 185 6.52 3.53 -19.50
CA ALA A 185 5.21 2.94 -19.79
C ALA A 185 4.75 3.16 -21.24
N ASN A 186 3.73 2.40 -21.66
CA ASN A 186 2.95 2.65 -22.87
C ASN A 186 1.71 3.49 -22.51
N GLU A 187 0.97 3.94 -23.51
CA GLU A 187 -0.19 4.82 -23.30
C GLU A 187 -1.31 4.13 -22.51
N GLY A 188 -1.59 2.85 -22.78
CA GLY A 188 -2.61 2.08 -22.07
C GLY A 188 -2.34 2.02 -20.56
N TYR A 189 -1.09 1.79 -20.16
CA TYR A 189 -0.69 1.78 -18.75
C TYR A 189 -0.74 3.18 -18.13
N ASN A 190 -0.27 4.21 -18.82
CA ASN A 190 -0.31 5.58 -18.32
C ASN A 190 -1.74 6.03 -18.02
N ARG A 191 -2.70 5.72 -18.90
CA ARG A 191 -4.12 6.00 -18.69
C ARG A 191 -4.66 5.36 -17.40
N LEU A 192 -4.22 4.15 -17.06
CA LEU A 192 -4.60 3.51 -15.79
C LEU A 192 -3.98 4.22 -14.59
N VAL A 193 -2.70 4.58 -14.66
CA VAL A 193 -2.00 5.25 -13.55
C VAL A 193 -2.54 6.65 -13.30
N GLU A 194 -2.87 7.40 -14.35
CA GLU A 194 -3.48 8.74 -14.27
C GLU A 194 -4.84 8.73 -13.55
N GLN A 195 -5.57 7.61 -13.58
CA GLN A 195 -6.83 7.44 -12.86
C GLN A 195 -6.64 7.12 -11.37
N LEU A 196 -5.44 6.79 -10.92
CA LEU A 196 -5.18 6.48 -9.51
C LEU A 196 -5.23 7.74 -8.65
N PRO A 197 -5.79 7.67 -7.44
CA PRO A 197 -5.66 8.77 -6.48
C PRO A 197 -4.21 8.87 -6.01
N GLU A 198 -3.73 10.09 -5.76
CA GLU A 198 -2.43 10.26 -5.11
C GLU A 198 -2.43 9.63 -3.72
N VAL A 199 -3.47 9.92 -2.94
CA VAL A 199 -3.62 9.38 -1.59
C VAL A 199 -4.65 8.27 -1.63
N TYR A 200 -4.20 7.03 -1.47
CA TYR A 200 -5.10 5.89 -1.38
C TYR A 200 -5.57 5.70 0.05
N ILE A 201 -6.89 5.58 0.22
CA ILE A 201 -7.53 5.26 1.50
C ILE A 201 -8.53 4.15 1.24
N GLY A 202 -8.23 2.96 1.75
CA GLY A 202 -9.12 1.82 1.54
C GLY A 202 -8.79 0.52 2.24
N LYS A 203 -9.75 -0.40 2.23
CA LYS A 203 -9.62 -1.77 2.75
C LYS A 203 -8.45 -2.51 2.11
N ILE A 204 -7.81 -3.34 2.90
CA ILE A 204 -6.70 -4.21 2.47
C ILE A 204 -7.08 -5.12 1.29
N GLU A 205 -8.32 -5.60 1.24
CA GLU A 205 -8.85 -6.43 0.14
C GLU A 205 -8.94 -5.64 -1.16
N ARG A 206 -9.43 -4.39 -1.10
CA ARG A 206 -9.49 -3.49 -2.26
C ARG A 206 -8.09 -3.18 -2.76
N LEU A 207 -7.16 -2.89 -1.84
CA LEU A 207 -5.77 -2.64 -2.17
C LEU A 207 -5.12 -3.84 -2.88
N ARG A 208 -5.37 -5.06 -2.40
CA ARG A 208 -4.87 -6.30 -3.05
C ARG A 208 -5.35 -6.42 -4.50
N ASN A 209 -6.62 -6.11 -4.75
CA ASN A 209 -7.18 -6.14 -6.10
C ASN A 209 -6.54 -5.08 -7.02
N LEU A 210 -6.37 -3.85 -6.51
CA LEU A 210 -5.68 -2.78 -7.25
C LEU A 210 -4.24 -3.16 -7.61
N ILE A 211 -3.49 -3.72 -6.65
CA ILE A 211 -2.13 -4.21 -6.89
C ILE A 211 -2.13 -5.29 -7.98
N LYS A 212 -3.11 -6.21 -7.98
CA LYS A 212 -3.22 -7.25 -9.02
C LYS A 212 -3.44 -6.65 -10.41
N ILE A 213 -4.45 -5.78 -10.55
CA ILE A 213 -4.79 -5.10 -11.81
C ILE A 213 -3.56 -4.37 -12.37
N LEU A 214 -2.94 -3.53 -11.53
CA LEU A 214 -1.82 -2.69 -11.96
C LEU A 214 -0.57 -3.52 -12.28
N CYS A 215 -0.25 -4.57 -11.52
CA CYS A 215 0.90 -5.43 -11.83
C CYS A 215 0.69 -6.25 -13.12
N CYS A 216 -0.53 -6.72 -13.39
CA CYS A 216 -0.85 -7.37 -14.67
C CYS A 216 -0.68 -6.40 -15.83
N ALA A 217 -1.19 -5.18 -15.70
CA ALA A 217 -1.03 -4.12 -16.68
C ALA A 217 0.45 -3.75 -16.89
N SER A 218 1.26 -3.66 -15.82
CA SER A 218 2.70 -3.43 -15.92
C SER A 218 3.40 -4.56 -16.67
N LYS A 219 3.05 -5.84 -16.41
CA LYS A 219 3.63 -7.00 -17.10
C LYS A 219 3.34 -6.92 -18.61
N LYS A 220 2.08 -6.65 -19.00
CA LYS A 220 1.71 -6.51 -20.42
C LYS A 220 2.44 -5.33 -21.07
N CYS A 221 2.47 -4.17 -20.42
CA CYS A 221 3.19 -3.00 -20.92
C CYS A 221 4.68 -3.28 -21.17
N MET A 222 5.35 -3.96 -20.24
CA MET A 222 6.77 -4.30 -20.41
C MET A 222 6.98 -5.35 -21.51
N LYS A 223 6.09 -6.34 -21.64
CA LYS A 223 6.11 -7.32 -22.74
C LYS A 223 6.01 -6.63 -24.11
N GLU A 224 5.04 -5.74 -24.29
CA GLU A 224 4.86 -4.99 -25.54
C GLU A 224 6.06 -4.13 -25.88
N LYS A 225 6.71 -3.53 -24.87
CA LYS A 225 7.89 -2.70 -25.05
C LYS A 225 9.20 -3.49 -25.11
N LYS A 226 9.15 -4.83 -25.06
CA LYS A 226 10.32 -5.71 -25.04
C LYS A 226 11.33 -5.32 -23.95
N MET A 227 10.80 -5.03 -22.75
CA MET A 227 11.56 -4.61 -21.58
C MET A 227 11.30 -5.57 -20.41
N HIS A 228 12.29 -5.73 -19.52
CA HIS A 228 12.08 -6.46 -18.27
C HIS A 228 11.35 -5.61 -17.23
N LEU A 229 10.43 -6.24 -16.50
CA LEU A 229 9.76 -5.62 -15.36
C LEU A 229 10.71 -5.61 -14.15
N ALA A 230 10.92 -4.43 -13.56
CA ALA A 230 11.76 -4.31 -12.37
C ALA A 230 11.21 -5.16 -11.20
N PRO A 231 12.07 -5.79 -10.38
CA PRO A 231 11.63 -6.68 -9.30
C PRO A 231 10.62 -6.05 -8.34
N TRP A 232 10.78 -4.76 -8.03
CA TRP A 232 9.89 -4.03 -7.12
C TRP A 232 8.51 -3.71 -7.70
N ARG A 233 8.29 -3.95 -9.00
CA ARG A 233 7.00 -3.81 -9.68
C ARG A 233 6.29 -5.14 -9.89
N LYS A 234 6.94 -6.26 -9.56
CA LYS A 234 6.31 -7.57 -9.54
C LYS A 234 5.23 -7.65 -8.46
N HIS A 235 4.20 -8.46 -8.73
CA HIS A 235 3.04 -8.59 -7.87
C HIS A 235 3.39 -8.99 -6.43
N LYS A 236 4.23 -10.02 -6.26
CA LYS A 236 4.64 -10.52 -4.93
C LYS A 236 5.39 -9.46 -4.11
N TYR A 237 6.24 -8.65 -4.74
CA TYR A 237 6.93 -7.55 -4.07
C TYR A 237 5.95 -6.45 -3.64
N MET A 238 5.04 -6.05 -4.53
CA MET A 238 4.03 -5.02 -4.21
C MET A 238 3.06 -5.47 -3.13
N GLN A 239 2.68 -6.76 -3.10
CA GLN A 239 1.91 -7.33 -2.00
C GLN A 239 2.67 -7.28 -0.66
N ALA A 240 3.98 -7.62 -0.65
CA ALA A 240 4.77 -7.63 0.57
C ALA A 240 4.84 -6.26 1.27
N LYS A 241 4.74 -5.15 0.53
CA LYS A 241 4.69 -3.78 1.09
C LYS A 241 3.56 -3.57 2.09
N TYR A 242 2.37 -4.10 1.80
CA TYR A 242 1.13 -3.78 2.53
C TYR A 242 0.50 -4.98 3.24
N LEU A 243 0.79 -6.21 2.78
CA LEU A 243 0.20 -7.44 3.30
C LEU A 243 1.13 -8.20 4.25
N GLY A 244 2.37 -7.74 4.43
CA GLY A 244 3.29 -8.30 5.42
C GLY A 244 2.79 -8.11 6.85
N SER A 245 3.24 -8.97 7.77
CA SER A 245 2.97 -8.75 9.20
C SER A 245 3.75 -7.53 9.67
N PRO A 246 3.09 -6.43 10.08
CA PRO A 246 3.81 -5.22 10.46
C PRO A 246 4.55 -5.44 11.78
N GLU A 247 5.78 -4.94 11.85
CA GLU A 247 6.46 -4.73 13.14
C GLU A 247 5.76 -3.58 13.85
N ILE A 248 4.88 -3.88 14.81
CA ILE A 248 4.29 -2.86 15.68
C ILE A 248 5.36 -2.49 16.70
N LYS A 249 5.86 -1.25 16.64
CA LYS A 249 6.72 -0.72 17.71
C LYS A 249 5.87 -0.60 18.97
N SER A 250 6.16 -1.43 19.96
CA SER A 250 5.55 -1.37 21.30
C SER A 250 5.86 -0.02 21.96
N GLY A 251 4.94 0.94 21.82
CA GLY A 251 5.03 2.26 22.45
C GLY A 251 3.70 2.78 23.00
N THR A 252 2.56 2.25 22.52
CA THR A 252 1.24 2.62 23.04
C THR A 252 0.44 1.34 23.26
N ILE A 253 0.62 0.73 24.42
CA ILE A 253 -0.27 -0.32 24.92
C ILE A 253 -1.39 0.40 25.68
N PHE A 254 -2.58 0.46 25.10
CA PHE A 254 -3.80 0.46 25.91
C PHE A 254 -4.20 -1.01 26.11
N PRO A 255 -4.69 -1.39 27.31
CA PRO A 255 -4.84 -2.79 27.67
C PRO A 255 -6.05 -3.36 26.94
N VAL A 256 -5.81 -4.14 25.89
CA VAL A 256 -6.80 -5.09 25.41
C VAL A 256 -6.12 -6.45 25.30
N ASN A 257 -6.46 -7.30 26.27
CA ASN A 257 -6.16 -8.72 26.33
C ASN A 257 -6.28 -9.35 24.94
N ASN A 258 -5.16 -9.71 24.35
CA ASN A 258 -5.08 -10.77 23.35
C ASN A 258 -3.70 -11.41 23.46
N PHE A 259 -3.64 -12.55 24.14
CA PHE A 259 -2.51 -13.46 24.10
C PHE A 259 -2.30 -13.94 22.66
N ARG A 260 -1.50 -13.20 21.88
CA ARG A 260 -0.81 -13.79 20.74
C ARG A 260 0.34 -14.62 21.33
N ARG A 261 0.17 -15.94 21.30
CA ARG A 261 1.20 -16.90 21.74
C ARG A 261 2.52 -16.56 21.05
N LEU A 262 3.54 -16.27 21.86
CA LEU A 262 4.92 -16.23 21.40
C LEU A 262 5.24 -17.59 20.74
N PRO A 263 6.02 -17.65 19.64
CA PRO A 263 6.60 -18.91 19.20
C PRO A 263 7.42 -19.48 20.37
N ARG A 264 7.10 -20.71 20.80
CA ARG A 264 7.95 -21.42 21.76
C ARG A 264 9.34 -21.55 21.14
N PRO A 265 10.42 -21.22 21.87
CA PRO A 265 11.75 -21.57 21.41
C PRO A 265 11.83 -23.09 21.34
N SER A 266 12.02 -23.64 20.14
CA SER A 266 12.29 -25.06 19.93
C SER A 266 13.71 -25.36 20.40
N GLY A 267 13.87 -25.60 21.71
CA GLY A 267 15.05 -26.21 22.30
C GLY A 267 14.98 -27.72 22.09
N SER A 268 15.97 -28.28 21.40
CA SER A 268 16.18 -29.73 21.27
C SER A 268 16.27 -30.37 22.66
N MET A 269 15.43 -31.37 22.91
CA MET A 269 15.29 -32.04 24.22
C MET A 269 16.14 -33.32 24.31
N LEU A 270 17.33 -33.33 23.68
CA LEU A 270 18.23 -34.48 23.69
C LEU A 270 19.67 -34.03 23.98
N THR A 271 19.96 -33.86 25.27
CA THR A 271 21.28 -34.18 25.86
C THR A 271 21.01 -34.82 27.22
N PHE A 272 20.63 -36.09 27.19
CA PHE A 272 20.79 -37.00 28.30
C PHE A 272 22.18 -37.61 28.13
N ASP A 273 23.03 -37.46 29.14
CA ASP A 273 24.05 -38.44 29.58
C ASP A 273 24.99 -37.73 30.58
N LEU A 274 24.83 -38.05 31.86
CA LEU A 274 25.61 -39.04 32.61
C LEU A 274 26.96 -38.48 33.08
N LEU A 275 27.00 -38.05 34.33
CA LEU A 275 28.13 -38.25 35.23
C LEU A 275 27.57 -38.31 36.66
N ASP A 276 27.08 -39.51 36.96
CA ASP A 276 26.93 -40.03 38.31
C ASP A 276 28.34 -40.38 38.80
N SER A 277 28.75 -39.86 39.95
CA SER A 277 29.63 -40.50 40.96
C SER A 277 30.30 -39.48 41.88
N LEU A 278 30.18 -39.75 43.19
CA LEU A 278 30.95 -39.22 44.34
C LEU A 278 30.47 -37.84 44.84
N THR A 279 29.92 -37.66 46.04
CA THR A 279 29.95 -38.44 47.28
C THR A 279 28.84 -37.95 48.20
N LEU A 280 28.10 -38.90 48.79
CA LEU A 280 27.18 -38.69 49.90
C LEU A 280 27.95 -38.64 51.22
N ALA A 281 27.52 -37.70 52.08
CA ALA A 281 27.61 -37.68 53.54
C ALA A 281 28.98 -37.45 54.20
N ILE A 282 29.04 -36.45 55.09
CA ILE A 282 29.16 -36.65 56.54
C ILE A 282 28.56 -35.42 57.26
N LYS A 283 27.66 -35.70 58.20
CA LYS A 283 27.05 -34.84 59.22
C LYS A 283 27.97 -34.84 60.46
N VAL A 284 27.70 -34.02 61.50
CA VAL A 284 28.35 -33.92 62.84
C VAL A 284 29.39 -32.78 62.87
N ILE A 285 29.32 -31.71 63.68
CA ILE A 285 28.51 -31.22 64.82
C ILE A 285 28.22 -29.74 64.59
#